data_AF-A0A6A7VQ70-F1
#
_entry.id   AF-A0A6A7VQ70-F1
#
_cell.length_a   1.000
_cell.length_b   1.000
_cell.length_c   1.000
_cell.angle_alpha   90.00
_cell.angle_beta   90.00
_cell.angle_gamma   90.00
#
_symmetry.space_group_name_H-M   'P 1'
#
loop_
_entity.id
_entity.type
_entity.pdbx_description
1 polymer ?
#
loop_
_entity_poly.entity_id
_entity_poly.type
_entity_poly.pdbx_seq_one_letter_code
_entity_poly.pdbx_strand_id
1 'polypeptide(L)'
;MNSFTDIYNKVSSGAFLYGYAVVALLLPNIALCYTECLAPWACGANVLLPLALYMWFFSLTRCPGKMIWWAFLFVFFAAFQLVLLYLFGTGVIAVDMFLNLVTTNPGEVKELLDNLLPAVVGVFVVYLPLLVLAIVNISKKGMIVVQLQHRVRRWALEIAAVGLFCLLACYVAVDDYRLRNQLYPVNVCYNLYLAFERDAASENYREASRNFRFDARSEHAAEAPEVYVMVVGETARAHNFSLYGYPRDTNPLLSKTPGIIAFPDATTQSNTTHKSVPMLLSAASAEDFERLFHEKGILAAFREAGFHTVFISNQLPNHSFIDFLGEQADEHYFLKEGASAKDNHYDSDLLQKLDGILPAADASSSKQYRYRKLFVVLHTYGSHFNYQERYPRNFAFFKPDCKSEAKPENRRDLLNAYDNTIRYTDYILHGIVERLQKWEKTQAKTDGVYSQPTSAMLYTSDHGENIFDDDRRLFLHAAPKASDYELHVPFIIWTSSGYGKQYPGILKTLSGHRTQQVQTSLSAFHTMLGIGGILTRYRQDKYSVASEKYHPVKLFYLDDHDKAIPQETAKY
;
A
#
# COMPACT_ATOMS: atom_id res chain seq x y z
N MET A 1 51.66 8.54 18.23
CA MET A 1 50.97 7.39 18.89
C MET A 1 50.17 7.81 20.12
N ASN A 2 50.61 8.77 20.96
CA ASN A 2 49.87 9.16 22.18
C ASN A 2 48.47 9.78 21.92
N SER A 3 48.31 10.61 20.89
CA SER A 3 47.03 11.26 20.57
C SER A 3 45.88 10.28 20.26
N PHE A 4 46.18 9.17 19.57
CA PHE A 4 45.15 8.19 19.20
C PHE A 4 44.66 7.39 20.42
N THR A 5 45.57 7.04 21.33
CA THR A 5 45.25 6.34 22.58
C THR A 5 44.42 7.21 23.51
N ASP A 6 44.72 8.51 23.58
CA ASP A 6 43.98 9.47 24.41
C ASP A 6 42.56 9.71 23.88
N ILE A 7 42.41 9.89 22.56
CA ILE A 7 41.11 9.99 21.91
C ILE A 7 40.31 8.70 22.15
N TYR A 8 40.92 7.54 21.91
CA TYR A 8 40.30 6.23 22.10
C TYR A 8 39.82 6.02 23.54
N ASN A 9 40.62 6.39 24.54
CA ASN A 9 40.25 6.29 25.95
C ASN A 9 39.13 7.27 26.34
N LYS A 10 39.10 8.47 25.76
CA LYS A 10 38.06 9.46 26.00
C LYS A 10 36.71 9.03 25.42
N VAL A 11 36.68 8.56 24.17
CA VAL A 11 35.44 8.13 23.48
C VAL A 11 34.94 6.76 23.95
N SER A 12 35.78 5.95 24.59
CA SER A 12 35.35 4.68 25.23
C SER A 12 35.01 4.83 26.72
N SER A 13 35.09 6.03 27.28
CA SER A 13 34.73 6.30 28.68
C SER A 13 33.24 6.13 28.93
N GLY A 14 32.86 5.65 30.12
CA GLY A 14 31.45 5.48 30.48
C GLY A 14 30.65 6.78 30.43
N ALA A 15 31.24 7.91 30.83
CA ALA A 15 30.58 9.21 30.79
C ALA A 15 30.30 9.70 29.36
N PHE A 16 31.26 9.54 28.44
CA PHE A 16 31.05 9.88 27.03
C PHE A 16 29.97 9.00 26.41
N LEU A 17 30.05 7.68 26.61
CA LEU A 17 29.12 6.73 26.02
C LEU A 17 27.69 6.94 26.53
N TYR A 18 27.52 7.28 27.81
CA TYR A 18 26.24 7.68 28.38
C TYR A 18 25.66 8.91 27.66
N GLY A 19 26.46 9.97 27.50
CA GLY A 19 26.02 11.20 26.82
C GLY A 19 25.66 10.92 25.35
N TYR A 20 26.47 10.10 24.67
CA TYR A 20 26.22 9.70 23.30
C TYR A 20 24.88 8.94 23.19
N ALA A 21 24.63 7.96 24.05
CA ALA A 21 23.38 7.18 24.02
C ALA A 21 22.13 8.05 24.19
N VAL A 22 22.16 8.99 25.16
CA VAL A 22 21.04 9.91 25.39
C VAL A 22 20.80 10.81 24.18
N VAL A 23 21.86 11.40 23.61
CA VAL A 23 21.73 12.27 22.44
C VAL A 23 21.24 11.49 21.22
N ALA A 24 21.81 10.32 20.95
CA ALA A 24 21.47 9.50 19.80
C ALA A 24 19.99 9.08 19.81
N LEU A 25 19.46 8.61 20.96
CA LEU A 25 18.05 8.23 21.07
C LEU A 25 17.08 9.43 21.07
N LEU A 26 17.57 10.65 21.31
CA LEU A 26 16.77 11.88 21.26
C LEU A 26 16.71 12.51 19.87
N LEU A 27 17.59 12.12 18.94
CA LEU A 27 17.61 12.66 17.58
C LEU A 27 16.25 12.57 16.86
N PRO A 28 15.50 11.45 16.92
CA PRO A 28 14.18 11.38 16.31
C PRO A 28 13.19 12.39 16.91
N ASN A 29 13.20 12.59 18.24
CA ASN A 29 12.32 13.55 18.89
C ASN A 29 12.58 15.00 18.44
N ILE A 30 13.86 15.35 18.32
CA ILE A 30 14.28 16.67 17.83
C ILE A 30 13.87 16.84 16.38
N ALA A 31 14.16 15.86 15.52
CA ALA A 31 13.78 15.89 14.11
C ALA A 31 12.26 16.05 13.95
N LEU A 32 11.46 15.28 14.70
CA LEU A 32 10.00 15.34 14.71
C LEU A 32 9.45 16.71 15.08
N CYS A 33 10.08 17.46 15.98
CA CYS A 33 9.64 18.83 16.27
C CYS A 33 9.66 19.74 15.04
N TYR A 34 10.66 19.57 14.17
CA TYR A 34 10.81 20.39 12.96
C TYR A 34 9.99 19.85 11.80
N THR A 35 9.97 18.53 11.60
CA THR A 35 9.26 17.92 10.48
C THR A 35 7.74 17.99 10.64
N GLU A 36 7.22 17.78 11.86
CA GLU A 36 5.77 17.86 12.14
C GLU A 36 5.30 19.29 12.43
N CYS A 37 6.20 20.27 12.48
CA CYS A 37 5.89 21.64 12.91
C CYS A 37 5.10 21.67 14.24
N LEU A 38 5.56 20.88 15.23
CA LEU A 38 4.82 20.71 16.49
C LEU A 38 4.64 22.04 17.21
N ALA A 39 3.45 22.23 17.82
CA ALA A 39 3.20 23.35 18.73
C ALA A 39 4.27 23.39 19.85
N PRO A 40 4.62 24.57 20.39
CA PRO A 40 5.71 24.69 21.37
C PRO A 40 5.58 23.75 22.57
N TRP A 41 4.36 23.58 23.10
CA TRP A 41 4.08 22.65 24.19
C TRP A 41 4.28 21.19 23.77
N ALA A 42 3.84 20.83 22.57
CA ALA A 42 3.99 19.49 22.02
C ALA A 42 5.47 19.16 21.76
N CYS A 43 6.27 20.11 21.26
CA CYS A 43 7.71 19.92 21.13
C CYS A 43 8.37 19.79 22.51
N GLY A 44 7.98 20.61 23.49
CA GLY A 44 8.46 20.51 24.87
C GLY A 44 8.19 19.13 25.47
N ALA A 45 6.96 18.62 25.35
CA ALA A 45 6.61 17.28 25.81
C ALA A 45 7.38 16.18 25.05
N ASN A 46 7.46 16.28 23.72
CA ASN A 46 8.12 15.30 22.86
C ASN A 46 9.63 15.23 23.07
N VAL A 47 10.29 16.30 23.53
CA VAL A 47 11.75 16.29 23.77
C VAL A 47 12.08 16.05 25.24
N LEU A 48 11.43 16.75 26.17
CA LEU A 48 11.81 16.73 27.58
C LEU A 48 11.44 15.42 28.28
N LEU A 49 10.28 14.83 27.96
CA LEU A 49 9.88 13.55 28.58
C LEU A 49 10.80 12.40 28.15
N PRO A 50 11.09 12.18 26.85
CA PRO A 50 12.04 11.14 26.45
C PRO A 50 13.46 11.42 26.91
N LEU A 51 13.91 12.69 26.90
CA LEU A 51 15.22 13.07 27.45
C LEU A 51 15.34 12.65 28.92
N ALA A 52 14.36 12.99 29.76
CA ALA A 52 14.35 12.58 31.16
C ALA A 52 14.35 11.05 31.32
N LEU A 53 13.54 10.35 30.52
CA LEU A 53 13.45 8.89 30.53
C LEU A 53 14.81 8.24 30.17
N TYR A 54 15.43 8.67 29.08
CA TYR A 54 16.73 8.14 28.64
C TYR A 54 17.83 8.45 29.66
N MET A 55 17.86 9.68 30.19
CA MET A 55 18.83 10.05 31.23
C MET A 55 18.68 9.17 32.48
N TRP A 56 17.44 8.96 32.93
CA TRP A 56 17.16 8.08 34.05
C TRP A 56 17.54 6.63 33.76
N PHE A 57 17.08 6.08 32.62
CA PHE A 57 17.32 4.69 32.21
C PHE A 57 18.81 4.37 32.13
N PHE A 58 19.61 5.15 31.38
CA PHE A 58 21.04 4.90 31.25
C PHE A 58 21.83 5.13 32.55
N SER A 59 21.23 5.79 33.55
CA SER A 59 21.82 5.94 34.88
C SER A 59 21.56 4.75 35.82
N LEU A 60 20.67 3.82 35.47
CA LEU A 60 20.25 2.71 36.35
C LEU A 60 21.42 1.80 36.73
N THR A 61 22.30 1.51 35.78
CA THR A 61 23.53 0.75 36.02
C THR A 61 24.75 1.63 35.86
N ARG A 62 25.89 1.17 36.38
CA ARG A 62 27.18 1.86 36.25
C ARG A 62 27.84 1.65 34.89
N CYS A 63 27.35 0.72 34.05
CA CYS A 63 27.98 0.35 32.78
C CYS A 63 27.03 0.68 31.61
N PRO A 64 27.18 1.87 30.99
CA PRO A 64 26.33 2.31 29.88
C PRO A 64 26.32 1.37 28.70
N GLY A 65 27.44 0.70 28.41
CA GLY A 65 27.51 -0.28 27.33
C GLY A 65 26.46 -1.39 27.46
N LYS A 66 26.21 -1.90 28.68
CA LYS A 66 25.15 -2.90 28.91
C LYS A 66 23.76 -2.34 28.66
N MET A 67 23.52 -1.11 29.15
CA MET A 67 22.23 -0.44 28.99
C MET A 67 21.90 -0.16 27.52
N ILE A 68 22.89 0.20 26.70
CA ILE A 68 22.70 0.42 25.25
C ILE A 68 22.24 -0.86 24.56
N TRP A 69 22.85 -2.01 24.89
CA TRP A 69 22.42 -3.30 24.35
C TRP A 69 21.04 -3.73 24.88
N TRP A 70 20.69 -3.40 26.13
CA TRP A 70 19.32 -3.59 26.62
C TRP A 70 18.31 -2.69 25.89
N ALA A 71 18.72 -1.50 25.46
CA ALA A 71 17.92 -0.58 24.67
C ALA A 71 18.06 -0.80 23.15
N PHE A 72 18.59 -1.95 22.71
CA PHE A 72 18.86 -2.21 21.28
C PHE A 72 17.62 -1.98 20.40
N LEU A 73 16.44 -2.42 20.86
CA LEU A 73 15.19 -2.21 20.13
C LEU A 73 14.86 -0.72 19.93
N PHE A 74 15.09 0.13 20.93
CA PHE A 74 14.91 1.58 20.80
C PHE A 74 15.97 2.23 19.93
N VAL A 75 17.20 1.72 19.94
CA VAL A 75 18.26 2.14 19.00
C VAL A 75 17.84 1.82 17.56
N PHE A 76 17.29 0.64 17.33
CA PHE A 76 16.75 0.23 16.03
C PHE A 76 15.59 1.13 15.60
N PHE A 77 14.61 1.40 16.47
CA PHE A 77 13.50 2.30 16.12
C PHE A 77 13.93 3.75 15.94
N ALA A 78 14.96 4.22 16.64
CA ALA A 78 15.50 5.56 16.45
C ALA A 78 16.22 5.69 15.11
N ALA A 79 16.98 4.67 14.73
CA ALA A 79 17.56 4.52 13.41
C ALA A 79 16.47 4.50 12.32
N PHE A 80 15.47 3.64 12.47
CA PHE A 80 14.40 3.46 11.50
C PHE A 80 13.56 4.74 11.32
N GLN A 81 13.17 5.40 12.42
CA GLN A 81 12.42 6.66 12.36
C GLN A 81 13.17 7.76 11.59
N LEU A 82 14.50 7.84 11.69
CA LEU A 82 15.28 8.82 10.92
C LEU A 82 15.32 8.48 9.41
N VAL A 83 15.34 7.20 9.05
CA VAL A 83 15.21 6.79 7.63
C VAL A 83 13.84 7.18 7.09
N LEU A 84 12.76 6.97 7.87
CA LEU A 84 11.40 7.34 7.45
C LEU A 84 11.24 8.85 7.31
N LEU A 85 11.77 9.64 8.24
CA LEU A 85 11.75 11.10 8.12
C LEU A 85 12.52 11.61 6.91
N TYR A 86 13.60 10.93 6.52
CA TYR A 86 14.30 11.25 5.29
C TYR A 86 13.44 10.96 4.04
N LEU A 87 12.64 9.88 4.08
CA LEU A 87 11.85 9.40 2.94
C LEU A 87 10.55 10.19 2.76
N PHE A 88 9.76 10.33 3.82
CA PHE A 88 8.43 10.92 3.80
C PHE A 88 8.41 12.39 4.25
N GLY A 89 9.52 12.88 4.81
CA GLY A 89 9.65 14.26 5.31
C GLY A 89 8.89 14.55 6.59
N THR A 90 7.89 13.73 6.94
CA THR A 90 7.00 13.85 8.10
C THR A 90 6.54 12.46 8.55
N GLY A 91 5.79 12.39 9.64
CA GLY A 91 5.17 11.20 10.17
C GLY A 91 6.06 10.45 11.16
N VAL A 92 5.40 9.86 12.13
CA VAL A 92 5.96 8.83 13.00
C VAL A 92 5.80 7.46 12.35
N ILE A 93 6.52 6.44 12.82
CA ILE A 93 6.33 5.06 12.32
C ILE A 93 4.86 4.65 12.51
N ALA A 94 4.12 4.57 11.40
CA ALA A 94 2.69 4.25 11.36
C ALA A 94 2.45 2.75 11.58
N VAL A 95 1.21 2.38 11.94
CA VAL A 95 0.85 0.95 12.06
C VAL A 95 1.02 0.23 10.72
N ASP A 96 0.60 0.89 9.64
CA ASP A 96 0.67 0.36 8.28
C ASP A 96 2.10 0.14 7.81
N MET A 97 3.06 0.96 8.25
CA MET A 97 4.48 0.75 7.94
C MET A 97 5.04 -0.50 8.61
N PHE A 98 4.55 -0.86 9.81
CA PHE A 98 4.90 -2.13 10.45
C PHE A 98 4.28 -3.32 9.73
N LEU A 99 3.00 -3.21 9.37
CA LEU A 99 2.30 -4.26 8.62
C LEU A 99 2.98 -4.51 7.28
N ASN A 100 3.30 -3.44 6.54
CA ASN A 100 4.09 -3.53 5.32
C ASN A 100 5.41 -4.26 5.58
N LEU A 101 6.16 -3.95 6.63
CA LEU A 101 7.42 -4.66 6.95
C LEU A 101 7.25 -6.18 7.18
N VAL A 102 6.10 -6.60 7.70
CA VAL A 102 5.79 -8.02 7.99
C VAL A 102 5.28 -8.73 6.73
N THR A 103 4.49 -8.03 5.89
CA THR A 103 3.93 -8.58 4.64
C THR A 103 4.85 -8.43 3.43
N THR A 104 5.87 -7.58 3.53
CA THR A 104 6.82 -7.30 2.45
C THR A 104 7.82 -8.44 2.31
N ASN A 105 8.13 -8.82 1.06
CA ASN A 105 9.14 -9.83 0.78
C ASN A 105 10.58 -9.27 0.81
N PRO A 106 11.62 -10.11 0.97
CA PRO A 106 13.01 -9.66 0.99
C PRO A 106 13.47 -8.91 -0.26
N GLY A 107 12.80 -9.11 -1.41
CA GLY A 107 13.07 -8.39 -2.66
C GLY A 107 12.70 -6.92 -2.55
N GLU A 108 11.49 -6.63 -2.09
CA GLU A 108 10.98 -5.27 -1.82
C GLU A 108 11.81 -4.53 -0.76
N VAL A 109 12.20 -5.19 0.34
CA VAL A 109 13.11 -4.57 1.34
C VAL A 109 14.43 -4.15 0.70
N LYS A 110 14.99 -5.00 -0.17
CA LYS A 110 16.23 -4.71 -0.86
C LYS A 110 16.05 -3.57 -1.88
N GLU A 111 14.98 -3.57 -2.67
CA GLU A 111 14.64 -2.48 -3.58
C GLU A 111 14.54 -1.13 -2.85
N LEU A 112 13.92 -1.11 -1.67
CA LEU A 112 13.82 0.08 -0.84
C LEU A 112 15.20 0.52 -0.30
N LEU A 113 15.98 -0.41 0.26
CA LEU A 113 17.29 -0.10 0.86
C LEU A 113 18.33 0.38 -0.18
N ASP A 114 18.38 -0.24 -1.36
CA ASP A 114 19.33 0.13 -2.42
C ASP A 114 19.13 1.57 -2.89
N ASN A 115 17.89 2.08 -2.82
CA ASN A 115 17.53 3.44 -3.20
C ASN A 115 17.65 4.48 -2.07
N LEU A 116 17.93 4.05 -0.83
CA LEU A 116 18.01 4.89 0.38
C LEU A 116 19.43 5.04 0.95
N LEU A 117 20.47 4.74 0.15
CA LEU A 117 21.86 4.72 0.59
C LEU A 117 22.29 5.94 1.44
N PRO A 118 21.96 7.21 1.12
CA PRO A 118 22.35 8.35 1.94
C PRO A 118 21.76 8.33 3.37
N ALA A 119 20.47 8.00 3.49
CA ALA A 119 19.79 7.91 4.79
C ALA A 119 20.35 6.77 5.63
N VAL A 120 20.54 5.61 4.98
CA VAL A 120 21.13 4.42 5.57
C VAL A 120 22.54 4.73 6.08
N VAL A 121 23.40 5.35 5.27
CA VAL A 121 24.75 5.78 5.68
C VAL A 121 24.71 6.73 6.87
N GLY A 122 23.81 7.73 6.86
CA GLY A 122 23.66 8.68 7.98
C GLY A 122 23.33 7.99 9.30
N VAL A 123 22.39 7.03 9.25
CA VAL A 123 22.02 6.21 10.40
C VAL A 123 23.18 5.31 10.86
N PHE A 124 23.91 4.69 9.94
CA PHE A 124 25.10 3.90 10.28
C PHE A 124 26.17 4.76 10.97
N VAL A 125 26.41 5.99 10.51
CA VAL A 125 27.39 6.91 11.13
C VAL A 125 27.05 7.24 12.58
N VAL A 126 25.77 7.29 12.95
CA VAL A 126 25.34 7.56 14.32
C VAL A 126 25.27 6.27 15.15
N TYR A 127 24.47 5.29 14.73
CA TYR A 127 24.12 4.18 15.63
C TYR A 127 25.13 3.03 15.60
N LEU A 128 25.87 2.81 14.52
CA LEU A 128 26.87 1.73 14.49
C LEU A 128 28.06 2.02 15.43
N PRO A 129 28.65 3.23 15.45
CA PRO A 129 29.66 3.57 16.45
C PRO A 129 29.14 3.46 17.88
N LEU A 130 27.87 3.83 18.13
CA LEU A 130 27.26 3.70 19.46
C LEU A 130 27.27 2.24 19.94
N LEU A 131 26.83 1.31 19.08
CA LEU A 131 26.80 -0.13 19.38
C LEU A 131 28.21 -0.73 19.53
N VAL A 132 29.15 -0.36 18.66
CA VAL A 132 30.55 -0.82 18.73
C VAL A 132 31.24 -0.31 20.00
N LEU A 133 31.10 0.98 20.31
CA LEU A 133 31.64 1.57 21.54
C LEU A 133 31.00 0.98 22.79
N ALA A 134 29.73 0.56 22.73
CA ALA A 134 29.07 -0.16 23.81
C ALA A 134 29.74 -1.51 24.10
N ILE A 135 30.10 -2.29 23.07
CA ILE A 135 30.87 -3.54 23.24
C ILE A 135 32.24 -3.23 23.87
N VAL A 136 32.96 -2.24 23.35
CA VAL A 136 34.28 -1.84 23.88
C VAL A 136 34.19 -1.44 25.34
N ASN A 137 33.17 -0.66 25.72
CA ASN A 137 32.94 -0.22 27.09
C ASN A 137 32.67 -1.39 28.04
N ILE A 138 31.89 -2.39 27.61
CA ILE A 138 31.65 -3.63 28.37
C ILE A 138 32.97 -4.38 28.59
N SER A 139 33.75 -4.60 27.52
CA SER A 139 35.02 -5.32 27.58
C SER A 139 36.05 -4.63 28.48
N LYS A 140 36.10 -3.30 28.45
CA LYS A 140 36.98 -2.48 29.31
C LYS A 140 36.46 -2.30 30.74
N LYS A 141 35.27 -2.83 31.08
CA LYS A 141 34.59 -2.59 32.36
C LYS A 141 34.44 -1.09 32.67
N GLY A 142 34.20 -0.29 31.64
CA GLY A 142 34.06 1.16 31.77
C GLY A 142 32.84 1.52 32.61
N MET A 143 33.04 2.28 33.69
CA MET A 143 31.98 2.64 34.63
C MET A 143 31.77 4.15 34.72
N ILE A 144 30.52 4.55 34.97
CA ILE A 144 30.19 5.89 35.45
C ILE A 144 30.46 6.00 36.96
N VAL A 145 30.89 7.19 37.39
CA VAL A 145 31.05 7.55 38.80
C VAL A 145 29.67 7.71 39.47
N VAL A 146 29.50 7.17 40.66
CA VAL A 146 28.22 7.18 41.42
C VAL A 146 27.66 8.60 41.60
N GLN A 147 28.53 9.58 41.85
CA GLN A 147 28.14 10.99 41.95
C GLN A 147 27.46 11.51 40.68
N LEU A 148 27.94 11.10 39.50
CA LEU A 148 27.31 11.48 38.23
C LEU A 148 25.93 10.84 38.09
N GLN A 149 25.74 9.59 38.53
CA GLN A 149 24.43 8.93 38.50
C GLN A 149 23.39 9.69 39.36
N HIS A 150 23.74 10.06 40.59
CA HIS A 150 22.82 10.81 41.45
C HIS A 150 22.48 12.19 40.88
N ARG A 151 23.48 12.90 40.34
CA ARG A 151 23.29 14.21 39.72
C ARG A 151 22.37 14.13 38.51
N VAL A 152 22.64 13.18 37.61
CA VAL A 152 21.83 12.91 36.41
C VAL A 152 20.40 12.56 36.78
N ARG A 153 20.18 11.68 37.77
CA ARG A 153 18.83 11.29 38.20
C ARG A 153 18.04 12.48 38.74
N ARG A 154 18.68 13.36 39.51
CA ARG A 154 18.04 14.60 39.98
C ARG A 154 17.65 15.50 38.81
N TRP A 155 18.56 15.74 37.87
CA TRP A 155 18.25 16.52 36.67
C TRP A 155 17.15 15.87 35.83
N ALA A 156 17.14 14.54 35.70
CA ALA A 156 16.09 13.82 35.00
C ALA A 156 14.72 14.03 35.65
N LEU A 157 14.62 14.08 37.00
CA LEU A 157 13.36 14.39 37.70
C LEU A 157 12.92 15.83 37.45
N GLU A 158 13.84 16.80 37.50
CA GLU A 158 13.55 18.21 37.24
C GLU A 158 13.07 18.40 35.79
N ILE A 159 13.74 17.78 34.81
CA ILE A 159 13.34 17.79 33.39
C ILE A 159 11.99 17.08 33.20
N ALA A 160 11.76 15.95 33.87
CA ALA A 160 10.48 15.23 33.79
C ALA A 160 9.32 16.07 34.30
N ALA A 161 9.49 16.83 35.39
CA ALA A 161 8.46 17.73 35.91
C ALA A 161 8.09 18.81 34.89
N VAL A 162 9.07 19.41 34.22
CA VAL A 162 8.83 20.37 33.13
C VAL A 162 8.16 19.71 31.93
N GLY A 163 8.63 18.51 31.53
CA GLY A 163 8.02 17.76 30.43
C GLY A 163 6.57 17.37 30.71
N LEU A 164 6.23 16.99 31.95
CA LEU A 164 4.87 16.68 32.38
C LEU A 164 3.98 17.93 32.37
N PHE A 165 4.54 19.08 32.75
CA PHE A 165 3.84 20.36 32.61
C PHE A 165 3.55 20.68 31.14
N CYS A 166 4.53 20.51 30.24
CA CYS A 166 4.31 20.68 28.80
C CYS A 166 3.22 19.72 28.27
N LEU A 167 3.24 18.46 28.71
CA LEU A 167 2.22 17.48 28.34
C LEU A 167 0.82 17.88 28.82
N LEU A 168 0.70 18.35 30.05
CA LEU A 168 -0.57 18.86 30.59
C LEU A 168 -1.05 20.08 29.79
N ALA A 169 -0.14 20.99 29.43
CA ALA A 169 -0.44 22.12 28.57
C ALA A 169 -0.91 21.68 27.17
N CYS A 170 -0.34 20.60 26.60
CA CYS A 170 -0.83 20.04 25.33
C CYS A 170 -2.29 19.59 25.42
N TYR A 171 -2.66 18.86 26.47
CA TYR A 171 -4.04 18.38 26.65
C TYR A 171 -5.07 19.51 26.78
N VAL A 172 -4.63 20.73 27.11
CA VAL A 172 -5.50 21.90 27.23
C VAL A 172 -5.44 22.78 25.98
N ALA A 173 -4.28 22.91 25.34
CA ALA A 173 -4.01 23.91 24.31
C ALA A 173 -3.90 23.36 22.88
N VAL A 174 -3.82 22.04 22.71
CA VAL A 174 -3.70 21.38 21.40
C VAL A 174 -4.90 20.47 21.23
N ASP A 175 -5.74 20.80 20.25
CA ASP A 175 -6.92 20.00 19.92
C ASP A 175 -6.52 18.58 19.53
N ASP A 176 -7.30 17.60 20.02
CA ASP A 176 -7.11 16.17 19.78
C ASP A 176 -5.72 15.59 20.12
N TYR A 177 -4.97 16.25 21.01
CA TYR A 177 -3.67 15.73 21.43
C TYR A 177 -3.79 14.36 22.09
N ARG A 178 -3.05 13.37 21.58
CA ARG A 178 -3.01 12.00 22.11
C ARG A 178 -1.57 11.55 22.25
N LEU A 179 -1.13 11.41 23.52
CA LEU A 179 0.21 10.91 23.87
C LEU A 179 0.60 9.65 23.07
N ARG A 180 -0.31 8.66 23.02
CA ARG A 180 -0.08 7.37 22.34
C ARG A 180 0.05 7.47 20.82
N ASN A 181 -0.38 8.56 20.19
CA ASN A 181 -0.26 8.76 18.75
C ASN A 181 0.93 9.67 18.40
N GLN A 182 1.21 10.67 19.25
CA GLN A 182 2.10 11.79 18.89
C GLN A 182 3.45 11.80 19.64
N LEU A 183 3.58 11.15 20.81
CA LEU A 183 4.82 11.21 21.58
C LEU A 183 5.75 10.04 21.25
N TYR A 184 6.92 10.34 20.67
CA TYR A 184 7.94 9.33 20.41
C TYR A 184 8.77 9.02 21.68
N PRO A 185 9.08 7.75 22.02
CA PRO A 185 8.77 6.51 21.28
C PRO A 185 7.48 5.79 21.75
N VAL A 186 6.63 6.43 22.57
CA VAL A 186 5.39 5.81 23.09
C VAL A 186 4.49 5.36 21.94
N ASN A 187 4.38 6.19 20.90
CA ASN A 187 3.65 5.88 19.70
C ASN A 187 4.17 4.66 18.93
N VAL A 188 5.49 4.48 18.83
CA VAL A 188 6.10 3.32 18.17
C VAL A 188 5.70 2.04 18.90
N CYS A 189 5.72 2.05 20.24
CA CYS A 189 5.29 0.89 21.02
C CYS A 189 3.79 0.60 20.84
N TYR A 190 2.95 1.63 20.83
CA TYR A 190 1.51 1.49 20.62
C TYR A 190 1.18 0.99 19.21
N ASN A 191 1.82 1.56 18.19
CA ASN A 191 1.63 1.17 16.80
C ASN A 191 2.14 -0.24 16.51
N LEU A 192 3.25 -0.66 17.15
CA LEU A 192 3.73 -2.04 17.08
C LEU A 192 2.74 -3.03 17.72
N TYR A 193 2.16 -2.69 18.86
CA TYR A 193 1.12 -3.50 19.49
C TYR A 193 -0.09 -3.66 18.57
N LEU A 194 -0.57 -2.57 17.97
CA LEU A 194 -1.69 -2.61 17.02
C LEU A 194 -1.36 -3.44 15.76
N ALA A 195 -0.14 -3.31 15.23
CA ALA A 195 0.29 -4.11 14.09
C ALA A 195 0.23 -5.61 14.42
N PHE A 196 0.73 -6.01 15.59
CA PHE A 196 0.67 -7.40 16.05
C PHE A 196 -0.77 -7.89 16.28
N GLU A 197 -1.62 -7.07 16.89
CA GLU A 197 -3.04 -7.39 17.10
C GLU A 197 -3.77 -7.65 15.77
N ARG A 198 -3.50 -6.82 14.75
CA ARG A 198 -4.09 -6.94 13.41
C ARG A 198 -3.56 -8.13 12.64
N ASP A 199 -2.26 -8.37 12.69
CA ASP A 199 -1.63 -9.54 12.07
C ASP A 199 -2.24 -10.84 12.62
N ALA A 200 -2.35 -10.93 13.96
CA ALA A 200 -3.01 -12.06 14.62
C ALA A 200 -4.51 -12.19 14.27
N ALA A 201 -5.23 -11.07 14.12
CA ALA A 201 -6.62 -11.10 13.65
C ALA A 201 -6.74 -11.59 12.21
N SER A 202 -5.77 -11.24 11.34
CA SER A 202 -5.72 -11.69 9.96
C SER A 202 -5.47 -13.20 9.84
N GLU A 203 -4.61 -13.79 10.69
CA GLU A 203 -4.37 -15.24 10.70
C GLU A 203 -5.67 -16.04 11.00
N ASN A 204 -6.55 -15.48 11.83
CA ASN A 204 -7.82 -16.11 12.18
C ASN A 204 -8.91 -15.94 11.10
N TYR A 205 -8.65 -15.16 10.04
CA TYR A 205 -9.63 -14.87 8.99
C TYR A 205 -10.26 -16.12 8.36
N ARG A 206 -9.46 -17.16 8.08
CA ARG A 206 -9.95 -18.39 7.42
C ARG A 206 -11.03 -19.09 8.23
N GLU A 207 -10.88 -19.14 9.55
CA GLU A 207 -11.87 -19.73 10.45
C GLU A 207 -13.05 -18.77 10.65
N ALA A 208 -12.77 -17.48 10.86
CA ALA A 208 -13.78 -16.46 11.10
C ALA A 208 -14.76 -16.29 9.91
N SER A 209 -14.26 -16.37 8.67
CA SER A 209 -15.05 -16.25 7.45
C SER A 209 -15.63 -17.58 6.93
N ARG A 210 -15.30 -18.72 7.56
CA ARG A 210 -15.62 -20.07 7.05
C ARG A 210 -17.09 -20.23 6.67
N ASN A 211 -17.98 -19.82 7.56
CA ASN A 211 -19.42 -19.97 7.44
C ASN A 211 -20.10 -18.84 6.66
N PHE A 212 -19.37 -17.77 6.31
CA PHE A 212 -19.91 -16.67 5.54
C PHE A 212 -20.28 -17.14 4.13
N ARG A 213 -21.43 -16.67 3.64
CA ARG A 213 -21.93 -16.86 2.27
C ARG A 213 -22.54 -15.55 1.78
N PHE A 214 -22.37 -15.29 0.48
CA PHE A 214 -23.05 -14.17 -0.17
C PHE A 214 -24.51 -14.48 -0.50
N ASP A 215 -24.87 -15.76 -0.56
CA ASP A 215 -26.12 -16.25 -1.13
C ASP A 215 -26.33 -15.68 -2.54
N ALA A 216 -25.23 -15.61 -3.30
CA ALA A 216 -25.20 -14.98 -4.60
C ALA A 216 -25.82 -15.86 -5.68
N ARG A 217 -26.54 -15.24 -6.62
CA ARG A 217 -27.14 -15.89 -7.80
C ARG A 217 -26.96 -15.03 -9.03
N SER A 218 -26.84 -15.65 -10.21
CA SER A 218 -26.79 -14.91 -11.48
C SER A 218 -28.21 -14.58 -11.97
N GLU A 219 -28.40 -13.36 -12.51
CA GLU A 219 -29.62 -12.95 -13.23
C GLU A 219 -29.65 -13.48 -14.67
N HIS A 220 -28.48 -13.85 -15.18
CA HIS A 220 -28.31 -14.32 -16.54
C HIS A 220 -28.52 -15.84 -16.61
N ALA A 221 -28.98 -16.34 -17.77
CA ALA A 221 -29.21 -17.77 -17.97
C ALA A 221 -27.97 -18.62 -17.64
N ALA A 222 -28.15 -19.82 -17.10
CA ALA A 222 -27.03 -20.68 -16.67
C ALA A 222 -26.02 -20.97 -17.80
N GLU A 223 -26.52 -21.12 -19.03
CA GLU A 223 -25.74 -21.44 -20.23
C GLU A 223 -25.24 -20.20 -21.01
N ALA A 224 -25.46 -18.99 -20.48
CA ALA A 224 -24.99 -17.76 -21.12
C ALA A 224 -23.45 -17.74 -21.14
N PRO A 225 -22.82 -17.51 -22.31
CA PRO A 225 -21.37 -17.39 -22.42
C PRO A 225 -20.93 -16.02 -21.94
N GLU A 226 -20.26 -15.98 -20.79
CA GLU A 226 -19.90 -14.74 -20.10
C GLU A 226 -18.45 -14.80 -19.58
N VAL A 227 -17.65 -13.80 -19.92
CA VAL A 227 -16.29 -13.64 -19.35
C VAL A 227 -16.11 -12.23 -18.80
N TYR A 228 -15.81 -12.16 -17.51
CA TYR A 228 -15.56 -10.90 -16.82
C TYR A 228 -14.17 -10.88 -16.21
N VAL A 229 -13.44 -9.77 -16.42
CA VAL A 229 -12.07 -9.60 -15.92
C VAL A 229 -11.98 -8.38 -15.01
N MET A 230 -11.54 -8.57 -13.78
CA MET A 230 -11.18 -7.47 -12.89
C MET A 230 -9.65 -7.38 -12.81
N VAL A 231 -9.09 -6.21 -13.14
CA VAL A 231 -7.65 -5.95 -13.06
C VAL A 231 -7.40 -5.00 -11.90
N VAL A 232 -6.72 -5.52 -10.88
CA VAL A 232 -6.24 -4.76 -9.73
C VAL A 232 -4.83 -4.27 -10.06
N GLY A 233 -4.75 -2.97 -10.34
CA GLY A 233 -3.54 -2.21 -10.59
C GLY A 233 -2.76 -1.94 -9.30
N GLU A 234 -1.47 -1.68 -9.47
CA GLU A 234 -0.53 -1.34 -8.39
C GLU A 234 0.06 0.05 -8.64
N THR A 235 -0.09 0.97 -7.67
CA THR A 235 0.65 2.25 -7.59
C THR A 235 0.42 3.26 -8.75
N ALA A 236 -0.50 2.99 -9.67
CA ALA A 236 -0.80 3.85 -10.81
C ALA A 236 -1.73 5.03 -10.42
N ARG A 237 -1.29 6.26 -10.69
CA ARG A 237 -2.08 7.48 -10.40
C ARG A 237 -2.76 8.06 -11.64
N ALA A 238 -4.00 8.52 -11.48
CA ALA A 238 -4.80 9.09 -12.58
C ALA A 238 -4.10 10.28 -13.27
N HIS A 239 -3.33 11.06 -12.51
CA HIS A 239 -2.60 12.24 -13.00
C HIS A 239 -1.67 11.95 -14.19
N ASN A 240 -1.25 10.70 -14.40
CA ASN A 240 -0.32 10.31 -15.47
C ASN A 240 -0.99 9.52 -16.61
N PHE A 241 -2.32 9.49 -16.66
CA PHE A 241 -3.07 8.85 -17.75
C PHE A 241 -3.50 9.89 -18.80
N SER A 242 -3.03 9.74 -20.05
CA SER A 242 -3.46 10.62 -21.15
C SER A 242 -4.95 10.50 -21.45
N LEU A 243 -5.58 9.37 -21.08
CA LEU A 243 -7.03 9.19 -21.09
C LEU A 243 -7.79 10.24 -20.25
N TYR A 244 -7.15 10.81 -19.23
CA TYR A 244 -7.72 11.83 -18.35
C TYR A 244 -7.19 13.23 -18.63
N GLY A 245 -6.41 13.41 -19.70
CA GLY A 245 -5.87 14.71 -20.11
C GLY A 245 -4.41 14.96 -19.73
N TYR A 246 -3.68 13.94 -19.24
CA TYR A 246 -2.23 14.06 -19.07
C TYR A 246 -1.55 14.34 -20.43
N PRO A 247 -0.66 15.34 -20.54
CA PRO A 247 -0.15 15.81 -21.84
C PRO A 247 0.79 14.83 -22.55
N ARG A 248 1.39 13.87 -21.86
CA ARG A 248 2.25 12.86 -22.48
C ARG A 248 1.40 11.66 -22.89
N ASP A 249 1.67 11.09 -24.06
CA ASP A 249 0.94 9.94 -24.60
C ASP A 249 1.25 8.65 -23.83
N THR A 250 0.65 8.48 -22.65
CA THR A 250 0.81 7.30 -21.80
C THR A 250 -0.22 6.21 -22.08
N ASN A 251 -1.34 6.53 -22.73
CA ASN A 251 -2.38 5.54 -23.10
C ASN A 251 -2.71 5.53 -24.62
N PRO A 252 -1.73 5.23 -25.49
CA PRO A 252 -1.92 5.24 -26.95
C PRO A 252 -2.90 4.20 -27.49
N LEU A 253 -3.08 3.06 -26.80
CA LEU A 253 -3.89 1.94 -27.28
C LEU A 253 -5.32 2.03 -26.75
N LEU A 254 -5.47 2.25 -25.44
CA LEU A 254 -6.80 2.36 -24.83
C LEU A 254 -7.59 3.55 -25.37
N SER A 255 -6.94 4.67 -25.67
CA SER A 255 -7.59 5.84 -26.29
C SER A 255 -8.22 5.55 -27.66
N LYS A 256 -7.79 4.49 -28.34
CA LYS A 256 -8.32 4.03 -29.64
C LYS A 256 -9.18 2.77 -29.52
N THR A 257 -9.32 2.22 -28.32
CA THR A 257 -10.05 0.97 -28.07
C THR A 257 -11.54 1.26 -27.90
N PRO A 258 -12.42 0.75 -28.79
CA PRO A 258 -13.86 0.96 -28.64
C PRO A 258 -14.41 0.29 -27.39
N GLY A 259 -15.42 0.91 -26.77
CA GLY A 259 -16.07 0.38 -25.56
C GLY A 259 -15.38 0.74 -24.24
N ILE A 260 -14.32 1.56 -24.27
CA ILE A 260 -13.69 2.12 -23.07
C ILE A 260 -14.56 3.24 -22.47
N ILE A 261 -14.80 3.14 -21.16
CA ILE A 261 -15.50 4.09 -20.32
C ILE A 261 -14.58 4.42 -19.15
N ALA A 262 -14.02 5.62 -19.16
CA ALA A 262 -13.02 6.05 -18.18
C ALA A 262 -13.62 7.10 -17.23
N PHE A 263 -13.32 6.98 -15.94
CA PHE A 263 -13.85 7.82 -14.88
C PHE A 263 -12.70 8.69 -14.32
N PRO A 264 -12.55 9.95 -14.77
CA PRO A 264 -11.41 10.80 -14.40
C PRO A 264 -11.44 11.28 -12.95
N ASP A 265 -12.62 11.32 -12.30
CA ASP A 265 -12.76 11.74 -10.90
C ASP A 265 -12.93 10.52 -9.98
N ALA A 266 -11.89 9.69 -9.92
CA ALA A 266 -11.86 8.48 -9.11
C ALA A 266 -10.78 8.57 -8.03
N THR A 267 -11.13 8.21 -6.80
CA THR A 267 -10.22 8.20 -5.65
C THR A 267 -10.29 6.88 -4.89
N THR A 268 -9.18 6.45 -4.31
CA THR A 268 -9.11 5.30 -3.39
C THR A 268 -9.35 5.74 -1.95
N GLN A 269 -9.76 4.79 -1.10
CA GLN A 269 -9.95 5.00 0.33
C GLN A 269 -8.70 4.69 1.17
N SER A 270 -7.61 4.18 0.59
CA SER A 270 -6.33 3.98 1.26
C SER A 270 -5.17 4.19 0.29
N ASN A 271 -4.01 4.60 0.81
CA ASN A 271 -2.76 4.75 0.06
C ASN A 271 -1.79 3.57 0.30
N THR A 272 -2.31 2.40 0.71
CA THR A 272 -1.51 1.19 0.96
C THR A 272 -2.15 -0.06 0.37
N THR A 273 -1.34 -0.90 -0.28
CA THR A 273 -1.78 -2.14 -0.95
C THR A 273 -2.51 -3.10 0.01
N HIS A 274 -1.99 -3.31 1.23
CA HIS A 274 -2.55 -4.25 2.22
C HIS A 274 -3.96 -3.89 2.71
N LYS A 275 -4.42 -2.66 2.45
CA LYS A 275 -5.79 -2.20 2.74
C LYS A 275 -6.61 -2.03 1.45
N SER A 276 -6.03 -1.37 0.46
CA SER A 276 -6.72 -1.04 -0.79
C SER A 276 -7.12 -2.27 -1.58
N VAL A 277 -6.23 -3.25 -1.76
CA VAL A 277 -6.53 -4.45 -2.54
C VAL A 277 -7.63 -5.30 -1.88
N PRO A 278 -7.59 -5.59 -0.56
CA PRO A 278 -8.69 -6.29 0.09
C PRO A 278 -10.04 -5.57 0.02
N MET A 279 -10.08 -4.23 0.10
CA MET A 279 -11.33 -3.48 -0.12
C MET A 279 -11.83 -3.62 -1.56
N LEU A 280 -10.95 -3.53 -2.57
CA LEU A 280 -11.33 -3.76 -3.97
C LEU A 280 -11.90 -5.17 -4.21
N LEU A 281 -11.39 -6.17 -3.49
CA LEU A 281 -11.77 -7.57 -3.62
C LEU A 281 -12.93 -7.99 -2.68
N SER A 282 -13.53 -7.09 -1.91
CA SER A 282 -14.59 -7.42 -0.94
C SER A 282 -15.67 -6.33 -0.86
N ALA A 283 -16.69 -6.55 -0.03
CA ALA A 283 -17.71 -5.55 0.24
C ALA A 283 -17.30 -4.52 1.31
N ALA A 284 -16.05 -4.59 1.80
CA ALA A 284 -15.52 -3.70 2.81
C ALA A 284 -15.12 -2.35 2.21
N SER A 285 -15.28 -1.30 2.99
CA SER A 285 -14.89 0.08 2.68
C SER A 285 -14.22 0.70 3.90
N ALA A 286 -13.74 1.95 3.79
CA ALA A 286 -13.19 2.64 4.95
C ALA A 286 -14.18 2.70 6.14
N GLU A 287 -15.49 2.85 5.86
CA GLU A 287 -16.52 3.02 6.89
C GLU A 287 -16.87 1.72 7.62
N ASP A 288 -16.58 0.56 7.02
CA ASP A 288 -16.95 -0.76 7.54
C ASP A 288 -15.82 -1.80 7.37
N PHE A 289 -14.58 -1.34 7.49
CA PHE A 289 -13.36 -2.14 7.25
C PHE A 289 -13.31 -3.44 8.07
N GLU A 290 -13.84 -3.44 9.28
CA GLU A 290 -13.93 -4.62 10.17
C GLU A 290 -14.64 -5.83 9.53
N ARG A 291 -15.52 -5.62 8.53
CA ARG A 291 -16.18 -6.71 7.81
C ARG A 291 -15.18 -7.58 7.05
N LEU A 292 -14.03 -7.03 6.65
CA LEU A 292 -12.96 -7.75 5.98
C LEU A 292 -12.48 -8.97 6.79
N PHE A 293 -12.51 -8.90 8.13
CA PHE A 293 -12.04 -9.98 9.00
C PHE A 293 -13.01 -11.16 9.09
N HIS A 294 -14.25 -11.02 8.59
CA HIS A 294 -15.33 -12.00 8.78
C HIS A 294 -16.09 -12.35 7.50
N GLU A 295 -15.93 -11.58 6.42
CA GLU A 295 -16.64 -11.78 5.16
C GLU A 295 -15.71 -12.25 4.05
N LYS A 296 -16.26 -13.01 3.09
CA LYS A 296 -15.52 -13.49 1.92
C LYS A 296 -15.42 -12.40 0.84
N GLY A 297 -14.61 -12.65 -0.19
CA GLY A 297 -14.38 -11.74 -1.31
C GLY A 297 -15.27 -11.96 -2.53
N ILE A 298 -15.08 -11.10 -3.52
CA ILE A 298 -15.80 -11.08 -4.80
C ILE A 298 -15.71 -12.40 -5.56
N LEU A 299 -14.57 -13.11 -5.48
CA LEU A 299 -14.39 -14.42 -6.07
C LEU A 299 -15.40 -15.43 -5.51
N ALA A 300 -15.66 -15.43 -4.20
CA ALA A 300 -16.68 -16.29 -3.60
C ALA A 300 -18.09 -15.92 -4.08
N ALA A 301 -18.41 -14.62 -4.23
CA ALA A 301 -19.70 -14.18 -4.73
C ALA A 301 -19.96 -14.64 -6.18
N PHE A 302 -18.97 -14.50 -7.07
CA PHE A 302 -19.08 -14.97 -8.45
C PHE A 302 -19.18 -16.50 -8.52
N ARG A 303 -18.40 -17.22 -7.70
CA ARG A 303 -18.48 -18.68 -7.62
C ARG A 303 -19.85 -19.18 -7.16
N GLU A 304 -20.41 -18.59 -6.10
CA GLU A 304 -21.77 -18.89 -5.63
C GLU A 304 -22.83 -18.65 -6.73
N ALA A 305 -22.61 -17.64 -7.59
CA ALA A 305 -23.48 -17.34 -8.73
C ALA A 305 -23.26 -18.24 -9.97
N GLY A 306 -22.39 -19.24 -9.90
CA GLY A 306 -22.18 -20.24 -10.95
C GLY A 306 -21.07 -19.91 -11.94
N PHE A 307 -20.20 -18.95 -11.65
CA PHE A 307 -18.99 -18.69 -12.44
C PHE A 307 -17.87 -19.61 -11.98
N HIS A 308 -17.04 -20.09 -12.92
CA HIS A 308 -15.70 -20.53 -12.57
C HIS A 308 -14.83 -19.31 -12.30
N THR A 309 -14.08 -19.35 -11.22
CA THR A 309 -13.35 -18.18 -10.71
C THR A 309 -11.86 -18.42 -10.70
N VAL A 310 -11.09 -17.45 -11.19
CA VAL A 310 -9.63 -17.53 -11.26
C VAL A 310 -8.97 -16.28 -10.71
N PHE A 311 -7.98 -16.45 -9.84
CA PHE A 311 -7.12 -15.38 -9.34
C PHE A 311 -5.70 -15.55 -9.85
N ILE A 312 -5.10 -14.50 -10.42
CA ILE A 312 -3.73 -14.53 -10.93
C ILE A 312 -2.99 -13.31 -10.42
N SER A 313 -1.94 -13.51 -9.64
CA SER A 313 -1.10 -12.43 -9.11
C SER A 313 0.29 -12.49 -9.72
N ASN A 314 0.81 -11.35 -10.17
CA ASN A 314 2.22 -11.17 -10.52
C ASN A 314 3.05 -10.70 -9.31
N GLN A 315 2.45 -10.59 -8.13
CA GLN A 315 3.16 -10.34 -6.86
C GLN A 315 3.44 -11.65 -6.13
N LEU A 316 4.41 -11.63 -5.21
CA LEU A 316 4.70 -12.78 -4.34
C LEU A 316 3.58 -12.94 -3.30
N PRO A 317 3.24 -14.18 -2.91
CA PRO A 317 2.34 -14.40 -1.78
C PRO A 317 2.99 -13.86 -0.50
N ASN A 318 2.17 -13.28 0.37
CA ASN A 318 2.58 -12.66 1.62
C ASN A 318 1.77 -13.13 2.84
N HIS A 319 0.93 -14.16 2.68
CA HIS A 319 0.09 -14.74 3.72
C HIS A 319 -0.84 -13.73 4.40
N SER A 320 -1.33 -12.73 3.65
CA SER A 320 -2.27 -11.72 4.13
C SER A 320 -3.65 -11.86 3.48
N PHE A 321 -4.55 -10.90 3.74
CA PHE A 321 -5.89 -10.84 3.16
C PHE A 321 -5.93 -10.96 1.64
N ILE A 322 -4.93 -10.45 0.92
CA ILE A 322 -4.88 -10.55 -0.55
C ILE A 322 -4.85 -12.02 -0.96
N ASP A 323 -3.97 -12.81 -0.34
CA ASP A 323 -3.85 -14.24 -0.58
C ASP A 323 -5.11 -14.96 -0.11
N PHE A 324 -5.60 -14.66 1.10
CA PHE A 324 -6.78 -15.34 1.65
C PHE A 324 -8.06 -15.09 0.83
N LEU A 325 -8.18 -13.93 0.19
CA LEU A 325 -9.28 -13.61 -0.73
C LEU A 325 -9.05 -14.25 -2.11
N GLY A 326 -7.81 -14.22 -2.62
CA GLY A 326 -7.43 -14.84 -3.89
C GLY A 326 -7.62 -16.36 -3.90
N GLU A 327 -7.25 -17.04 -2.83
CA GLU A 327 -7.39 -18.49 -2.63
C GLU A 327 -8.86 -18.97 -2.55
N GLN A 328 -9.82 -18.04 -2.48
CA GLN A 328 -11.25 -18.38 -2.57
C GLN A 328 -11.68 -18.75 -3.98
N ALA A 329 -10.90 -18.39 -4.99
CA ALA A 329 -11.11 -18.79 -6.37
C ALA A 329 -11.05 -20.32 -6.54
N ASP A 330 -11.63 -20.82 -7.63
CA ASP A 330 -11.51 -22.23 -8.00
C ASP A 330 -10.08 -22.57 -8.43
N GLU A 331 -9.39 -21.62 -9.06
CA GLU A 331 -7.97 -21.69 -9.41
C GLU A 331 -7.26 -20.39 -8.98
N HIS A 332 -6.09 -20.49 -8.35
CA HIS A 332 -5.26 -19.33 -7.99
C HIS A 332 -3.80 -19.57 -8.39
N TYR A 333 -3.11 -18.50 -8.81
CA TYR A 333 -1.73 -18.57 -9.27
C TYR A 333 -0.93 -17.34 -8.85
N PHE A 334 0.24 -17.56 -8.25
CA PHE A 334 1.23 -16.53 -7.98
C PHE A 334 2.42 -16.73 -8.91
N LEU A 335 2.54 -15.89 -9.94
CA LEU A 335 3.51 -16.12 -11.04
C LEU A 335 4.97 -16.07 -10.58
N LYS A 336 5.26 -15.31 -9.52
CA LYS A 336 6.61 -15.19 -8.93
C LYS A 336 6.92 -16.30 -7.91
N GLU A 337 5.96 -17.12 -7.52
CA GLU A 337 6.18 -18.19 -6.55
C GLU A 337 7.11 -19.26 -7.14
N GLY A 338 8.24 -19.51 -6.47
CA GLY A 338 9.26 -20.45 -6.92
C GLY A 338 10.17 -19.93 -8.06
N ALA A 339 9.99 -18.69 -8.52
CA ALA A 339 10.87 -18.05 -9.49
C ALA A 339 12.21 -17.66 -8.85
N SER A 340 13.30 -17.67 -9.63
CA SER A 340 14.59 -17.16 -9.17
C SER A 340 14.52 -15.63 -9.03
N ALA A 341 15.29 -15.04 -8.10
CA ALA A 341 15.43 -13.58 -8.01
C ALA A 341 15.99 -12.90 -9.28
N LYS A 342 16.42 -13.69 -10.28
CA LYS A 342 16.88 -13.22 -11.60
C LYS A 342 15.77 -13.22 -12.66
N ASP A 343 14.64 -13.86 -12.40
CA ASP A 343 13.53 -13.98 -13.34
C ASP A 343 12.62 -12.77 -13.14
N ASN A 344 12.80 -11.74 -13.99
CA ASN A 344 11.93 -10.58 -13.94
C ASN A 344 10.61 -10.91 -14.66
N HIS A 345 9.59 -11.28 -13.89
CA HIS A 345 8.23 -11.50 -14.40
C HIS A 345 7.52 -10.17 -14.65
N TYR A 346 7.29 -9.86 -15.92
CA TYR A 346 6.50 -8.70 -16.33
C TYR A 346 5.01 -9.04 -16.36
N ASP A 347 4.16 -8.02 -16.25
CA ASP A 347 2.69 -8.22 -16.29
C ASP A 347 2.20 -8.83 -17.62
N SER A 348 3.02 -8.88 -18.69
CA SER A 348 2.72 -9.68 -19.89
C SER A 348 2.56 -11.18 -19.62
N ASP A 349 3.12 -11.71 -18.54
CA ASP A 349 2.97 -13.12 -18.18
C ASP A 349 1.54 -13.43 -17.70
N LEU A 350 0.83 -12.43 -17.15
CA LEU A 350 -0.61 -12.53 -16.86
C LEU A 350 -1.41 -12.80 -18.14
N LEU A 351 -1.03 -12.16 -19.25
CA LEU A 351 -1.67 -12.37 -20.55
C LEU A 351 -1.45 -13.79 -21.07
N GLN A 352 -0.24 -14.34 -20.90
CA GLN A 352 0.07 -15.72 -21.28
C GLN A 352 -0.76 -16.72 -20.47
N LYS A 353 -0.94 -16.45 -19.16
CA LYS A 353 -1.79 -17.31 -18.33
C LYS A 353 -3.26 -17.21 -18.73
N LEU A 354 -3.74 -16.01 -19.07
CA LEU A 354 -5.10 -15.80 -19.57
C LEU A 354 -5.35 -16.55 -20.89
N ASP A 355 -4.34 -16.65 -21.78
CA ASP A 355 -4.42 -17.44 -23.02
C ASP A 355 -4.66 -18.94 -22.77
N GLY A 356 -4.19 -19.47 -21.63
CA GLY A 356 -4.44 -20.85 -21.21
C GLY A 356 -5.82 -21.07 -20.58
N ILE A 357 -6.42 -20.03 -19.99
CA ILE A 357 -7.69 -20.12 -19.24
C ILE A 357 -8.90 -19.87 -20.13
N LEU A 358 -8.85 -18.87 -21.01
CA LEU A 358 -9.99 -18.49 -21.86
C LEU A 358 -10.52 -19.63 -22.74
N PRO A 359 -9.69 -20.52 -23.32
CA PRO A 359 -10.20 -21.66 -24.09
C PRO A 359 -11.05 -22.63 -23.28
N ALA A 360 -10.87 -22.73 -21.96
CA ALA A 360 -11.69 -23.59 -21.10
C ALA A 360 -13.11 -23.03 -20.89
N ALA A 361 -13.32 -21.74 -21.19
CA ALA A 361 -14.61 -21.03 -21.21
C ALA A 361 -15.26 -20.96 -22.60
N ASP A 362 -14.70 -21.66 -23.60
CA ASP A 362 -15.23 -21.69 -24.97
C ASP A 362 -16.33 -22.78 -25.08
N ALA A 363 -17.27 -22.79 -26.02
CA ALA A 363 -18.21 -23.91 -26.25
C ALA A 363 -18.09 -24.59 -27.64
N SER A 364 -17.12 -24.20 -28.46
CA SER A 364 -16.84 -24.71 -29.81
C SER A 364 -16.20 -26.13 -29.96
N SER A 365 -15.72 -26.76 -28.90
CA SER A 365 -14.95 -28.01 -28.73
C SER A 365 -15.69 -28.97 -27.78
N SER A 366 -16.68 -29.67 -28.33
CA SER A 366 -17.70 -30.49 -27.65
C SER A 366 -17.24 -31.60 -26.67
N LYS A 367 -15.95 -31.70 -26.29
CA LYS A 367 -15.45 -32.67 -25.30
C LYS A 367 -14.49 -32.11 -24.25
N GLN A 368 -14.16 -30.81 -24.27
CA GLN A 368 -13.04 -30.26 -23.48
C GLN A 368 -13.42 -29.12 -22.53
N TYR A 369 -14.72 -28.80 -22.38
CA TYR A 369 -15.17 -27.65 -21.61
C TYR A 369 -15.53 -27.94 -20.18
N ARG A 370 -15.24 -26.96 -19.33
CA ARG A 370 -15.46 -27.04 -17.89
C ARG A 370 -16.55 -26.07 -17.42
N TYR A 371 -16.72 -24.91 -18.07
CA TYR A 371 -17.65 -23.87 -17.63
C TYR A 371 -18.02 -22.87 -18.74
N ARG A 372 -19.22 -22.26 -18.64
CA ARG A 372 -19.74 -21.24 -19.58
C ARG A 372 -19.57 -19.80 -19.09
N LYS A 373 -19.40 -19.64 -17.78
CA LYS A 373 -19.27 -18.37 -17.07
C LYS A 373 -17.91 -18.34 -16.38
N LEU A 374 -17.12 -17.31 -16.66
CA LEU A 374 -15.77 -17.16 -16.13
C LEU A 374 -15.59 -15.76 -15.53
N PHE A 375 -15.08 -15.71 -14.31
CA PHE A 375 -14.63 -14.47 -13.68
C PHE A 375 -13.15 -14.59 -13.33
N VAL A 376 -12.34 -13.64 -13.81
CA VAL A 376 -10.89 -13.61 -13.59
C VAL A 376 -10.50 -12.33 -12.87
N VAL A 377 -9.72 -12.46 -11.80
CA VAL A 377 -9.03 -11.35 -11.15
C VAL A 377 -7.55 -11.42 -11.54
N LEU A 378 -7.02 -10.34 -12.11
CA LEU A 378 -5.61 -10.15 -12.42
C LEU A 378 -5.03 -9.10 -11.47
N HIS A 379 -4.06 -9.47 -10.65
CA HIS A 379 -3.36 -8.59 -9.74
C HIS A 379 -1.96 -8.29 -10.29
N THR A 380 -1.75 -7.05 -10.71
CA THR A 380 -0.56 -6.61 -11.46
C THR A 380 0.56 -6.15 -10.53
N TYR A 381 1.80 -6.13 -11.03
CA TYR A 381 2.90 -5.41 -10.36
C TYR A 381 2.91 -3.91 -10.74
N GLY A 382 2.31 -3.57 -11.88
CA GLY A 382 1.91 -2.21 -12.23
C GLY A 382 3.05 -1.19 -12.20
N SER A 383 2.86 -0.12 -11.43
CA SER A 383 3.77 1.01 -11.35
C SER A 383 4.56 1.07 -10.05
N HIS A 384 4.68 -0.05 -9.34
CA HIS A 384 5.42 -0.13 -8.09
C HIS A 384 6.85 0.43 -8.24
N PHE A 385 7.33 1.10 -7.18
CA PHE A 385 8.66 1.73 -7.16
C PHE A 385 9.79 0.79 -7.60
N ASN A 386 10.87 1.40 -8.09
CA ASN A 386 11.83 0.85 -9.06
C ASN A 386 11.21 0.66 -10.46
N TYR A 387 10.53 1.70 -10.93
CA TYR A 387 9.69 1.75 -12.14
C TYR A 387 10.31 1.11 -13.40
N GLN A 388 11.61 1.28 -13.59
CA GLN A 388 12.32 0.77 -14.76
C GLN A 388 12.35 -0.76 -14.89
N GLU A 389 12.10 -1.46 -13.80
CA GLU A 389 12.03 -2.92 -13.77
C GLU A 389 10.64 -3.45 -14.08
N ARG A 390 9.64 -2.56 -14.17
CA ARG A 390 8.24 -2.93 -14.38
C ARG A 390 7.85 -3.06 -15.85
N TYR A 391 8.77 -2.71 -16.76
CA TYR A 391 8.62 -2.90 -18.20
C TYR A 391 9.92 -3.42 -18.85
N PRO A 392 9.82 -4.23 -19.91
CA PRO A 392 10.97 -4.63 -20.71
C PRO A 392 11.69 -3.42 -21.30
N ARG A 393 13.03 -3.45 -21.44
CA ARG A 393 13.79 -2.27 -21.93
C ARG A 393 13.44 -1.82 -23.36
N ASN A 394 12.84 -2.68 -24.18
CA ASN A 394 12.30 -2.30 -25.49
C ASN A 394 10.96 -1.54 -25.41
N PHE A 395 10.30 -1.51 -24.25
CA PHE A 395 9.14 -0.66 -23.95
C PHE A 395 9.52 0.71 -23.35
N ALA A 396 10.81 0.99 -23.14
CA ALA A 396 11.29 2.30 -22.67
C ALA A 396 11.07 3.38 -23.75
N PHE A 397 9.94 4.11 -23.66
CA PHE A 397 9.53 5.13 -24.62
C PHE A 397 10.01 6.52 -24.20
N PHE A 398 9.70 6.95 -22.98
CA PHE A 398 10.14 8.21 -22.41
C PHE A 398 11.57 8.05 -21.86
N LYS A 399 12.47 8.97 -22.27
CA LYS A 399 13.90 8.94 -21.94
C LYS A 399 14.42 10.33 -21.53
N PRO A 400 15.51 10.42 -20.73
CA PRO A 400 16.21 9.31 -20.08
C PRO A 400 15.38 8.69 -18.95
N ASP A 401 15.59 7.41 -18.69
CA ASP A 401 14.92 6.63 -17.65
C ASP A 401 15.94 5.72 -16.94
N CYS A 402 17.15 6.22 -16.64
CA CYS A 402 18.24 5.37 -16.11
C CYS A 402 18.55 5.62 -14.63
N LYS A 403 18.28 6.81 -14.10
CA LYS A 403 18.43 7.09 -12.66
C LYS A 403 17.18 6.66 -11.88
N SER A 404 17.31 5.66 -11.03
CA SER A 404 16.22 5.09 -10.20
C SER A 404 16.23 5.56 -8.74
N GLU A 405 17.31 6.23 -8.30
CA GLU A 405 17.45 6.63 -6.90
C GLU A 405 16.38 7.67 -6.51
N ALA A 406 15.78 7.49 -5.33
CA ALA A 406 14.76 8.36 -4.76
C ALA A 406 15.31 9.74 -4.34
N LYS A 407 15.58 10.59 -5.33
CA LYS A 407 16.14 11.93 -5.14
C LYS A 407 15.40 12.96 -6.00
N PRO A 408 15.10 14.16 -5.46
CA PRO A 408 14.48 15.23 -6.23
C PRO A 408 15.24 15.57 -7.52
N GLU A 409 16.57 15.50 -7.51
CA GLU A 409 17.41 15.79 -8.68
C GLU A 409 17.23 14.78 -9.82
N ASN A 410 16.76 13.57 -9.49
CA ASN A 410 16.49 12.49 -10.43
C ASN A 410 15.03 12.44 -10.91
N ARG A 411 14.18 13.39 -10.48
CA ARG A 411 12.74 13.39 -10.78
C ARG A 411 12.42 13.21 -12.27
N ARG A 412 13.22 13.79 -13.16
CA ARG A 412 13.01 13.65 -14.62
C ARG A 412 13.08 12.18 -15.07
N ASP A 413 14.11 11.46 -14.65
CA ASP A 413 14.31 10.04 -14.98
C ASP A 413 13.25 9.17 -14.31
N LEU A 414 12.93 9.45 -13.03
CA LEU A 414 11.88 8.77 -12.29
C LEU A 414 10.51 8.91 -12.97
N LEU A 415 10.12 10.13 -13.34
CA LEU A 415 8.84 10.40 -14.01
C LEU A 415 8.78 9.77 -15.41
N ASN A 416 9.90 9.77 -16.16
CA ASN A 416 9.95 9.11 -17.45
C ASN A 416 9.80 7.58 -17.31
N ALA A 417 10.47 6.98 -16.33
CA ALA A 417 10.32 5.57 -16.03
C ALA A 417 8.90 5.24 -15.58
N TYR A 418 8.30 6.07 -14.72
CA TYR A 418 6.91 5.93 -14.29
C TYR A 418 5.92 6.06 -15.47
N ASP A 419 6.09 7.04 -16.36
CA ASP A 419 5.23 7.14 -17.55
C ASP A 419 5.35 5.92 -18.48
N ASN A 420 6.51 5.27 -18.51
CA ASN A 420 6.70 4.00 -19.22
C ASN A 420 5.94 2.84 -18.53
N THR A 421 5.82 2.79 -17.21
CA THR A 421 4.98 1.78 -16.52
C THR A 421 3.50 1.98 -16.85
N ILE A 422 3.02 3.22 -16.92
CA ILE A 422 1.65 3.53 -17.34
C ILE A 422 1.42 3.11 -18.79
N ARG A 423 2.39 3.38 -19.68
CA ARG A 423 2.32 2.94 -21.08
C ARG A 423 2.39 1.43 -21.24
N TYR A 424 3.11 0.74 -20.36
CA TYR A 424 3.09 -0.72 -20.33
C TYR A 424 1.76 -1.26 -19.82
N THR A 425 1.17 -0.62 -18.80
CA THR A 425 -0.19 -0.93 -18.31
C THR A 425 -1.24 -0.75 -19.41
N ASP A 426 -1.17 0.32 -20.21
CA ASP A 426 -2.00 0.51 -21.41
C ASP A 426 -1.90 -0.67 -22.39
N TYR A 427 -0.68 -1.16 -22.65
CA TYR A 427 -0.44 -2.35 -23.47
C TYR A 427 -1.06 -3.61 -22.88
N ILE A 428 -0.92 -3.85 -21.57
CA ILE A 428 -1.51 -5.02 -20.91
C ILE A 428 -3.04 -4.98 -20.97
N LEU A 429 -3.65 -3.86 -20.59
CA LEU A 429 -5.11 -3.69 -20.60
C LEU A 429 -5.69 -3.83 -22.01
N HIS A 430 -5.03 -3.26 -23.02
CA HIS A 430 -5.41 -3.47 -24.41
C HIS A 430 -5.31 -4.95 -24.82
N GLY A 431 -4.22 -5.63 -24.41
CA GLY A 431 -4.02 -7.06 -24.68
C GLY A 431 -5.08 -7.97 -24.04
N ILE A 432 -5.67 -7.58 -22.90
CA ILE A 432 -6.83 -8.26 -22.29
C ILE A 432 -8.05 -8.06 -23.18
N VAL A 433 -8.33 -6.82 -23.59
CA VAL A 433 -9.47 -6.50 -24.46
C VAL A 433 -9.41 -7.30 -25.77
N GLU A 434 -8.24 -7.38 -26.43
CA GLU A 434 -8.07 -8.17 -27.65
C GLU A 434 -8.43 -9.66 -27.46
N ARG A 435 -8.03 -10.24 -26.32
CA ARG A 435 -8.34 -11.63 -25.97
C ARG A 435 -9.83 -11.84 -25.71
N LEU A 436 -10.47 -10.93 -24.99
CA LEU A 436 -11.91 -10.98 -24.72
C LEU A 436 -12.72 -10.82 -26.02
N GLN A 437 -12.31 -9.92 -26.91
CA GLN A 437 -12.94 -9.76 -28.23
C GLN A 437 -12.74 -10.99 -29.12
N LYS A 438 -11.56 -11.63 -29.08
CA LYS A 438 -11.29 -12.87 -29.81
C LYS A 438 -12.16 -14.01 -29.30
N TRP A 439 -12.25 -14.19 -27.98
CA TRP A 439 -13.12 -15.19 -27.35
C TRP A 439 -14.59 -14.95 -27.73
N GLU A 440 -15.07 -13.71 -27.65
CA GLU A 440 -16.45 -13.35 -28.02
C GLU A 440 -16.75 -13.69 -29.50
N LYS A 441 -15.82 -13.38 -30.41
CA LYS A 441 -15.96 -13.73 -31.84
C LYS A 441 -15.98 -15.24 -32.07
N THR A 442 -15.24 -16.02 -31.29
CA THR A 442 -15.27 -17.49 -31.38
C THR A 442 -16.62 -18.02 -30.87
N GLN A 443 -17.08 -17.56 -29.71
CA GLN A 443 -18.39 -17.97 -29.17
C GLN A 443 -19.55 -17.57 -30.08
N ALA A 444 -19.52 -16.38 -30.68
CA ALA A 444 -20.58 -15.93 -31.57
C ALA A 444 -20.70 -16.82 -32.82
N LYS A 445 -19.62 -17.49 -33.25
CA LYS A 445 -19.67 -18.44 -34.38
C LYS A 445 -20.31 -19.76 -34.00
N THR A 446 -20.19 -20.19 -32.74
CA THR A 446 -20.66 -21.51 -32.29
C THR A 446 -22.04 -21.45 -31.66
N ASP A 447 -22.29 -20.39 -30.91
CA ASP A 447 -23.50 -20.21 -30.10
C ASP A 447 -24.39 -19.08 -30.60
N GLY A 448 -23.96 -18.30 -31.60
CA GLY A 448 -24.62 -17.05 -32.01
C GLY A 448 -26.04 -17.21 -32.56
N VAL A 449 -26.54 -18.43 -32.67
CA VAL A 449 -27.96 -18.73 -32.95
C VAL A 449 -28.80 -18.83 -31.66
N TYR A 450 -28.19 -19.14 -30.52
CA TYR A 450 -28.86 -19.46 -29.25
C TYR A 450 -28.54 -18.50 -28.09
N SER A 451 -27.35 -17.87 -28.05
CA SER A 451 -27.02 -16.89 -27.00
C SER A 451 -25.94 -15.89 -27.45
N GLN A 452 -26.12 -14.61 -27.12
CA GLN A 452 -25.13 -13.56 -27.36
C GLN A 452 -23.99 -13.66 -26.33
N PRO A 453 -22.74 -13.96 -26.73
CA PRO A 453 -21.61 -13.90 -25.80
C PRO A 453 -21.37 -12.48 -25.32
N THR A 454 -21.00 -12.35 -24.05
CA THR A 454 -20.72 -11.05 -23.44
C THR A 454 -19.41 -11.09 -22.67
N SER A 455 -18.66 -9.99 -22.73
CA SER A 455 -17.48 -9.82 -21.90
C SER A 455 -17.28 -8.37 -21.47
N ALA A 456 -16.64 -8.20 -20.32
CA ALA A 456 -16.30 -6.88 -19.80
C ALA A 456 -15.02 -6.94 -18.95
N MET A 457 -14.36 -5.79 -18.82
CA MET A 457 -13.19 -5.62 -17.96
C MET A 457 -13.38 -4.39 -17.07
N LEU A 458 -13.01 -4.49 -15.79
CA LEU A 458 -12.85 -3.35 -14.89
C LEU A 458 -11.38 -3.27 -14.46
N TYR A 459 -10.77 -2.11 -14.61
CA TYR A 459 -9.42 -1.82 -14.12
C TYR A 459 -9.46 -0.67 -13.12
N THR A 460 -8.79 -0.86 -11.99
CA THR A 460 -8.48 0.23 -11.06
C THR A 460 -7.15 -0.01 -10.38
N SER A 461 -6.41 1.06 -10.10
CA SER A 461 -5.28 0.96 -9.18
C SER A 461 -5.75 0.91 -7.74
N ASP A 462 -4.97 0.26 -6.90
CA ASP A 462 -5.12 0.24 -5.45
C ASP A 462 -4.89 1.61 -4.82
N HIS A 463 -3.79 2.28 -5.18
CA HIS A 463 -3.42 3.65 -4.87
C HIS A 463 -2.50 4.24 -5.94
N GLY A 464 -2.15 5.52 -5.78
CA GLY A 464 -1.16 6.23 -6.59
C GLY A 464 0.19 6.40 -5.87
N GLU A 465 1.00 7.37 -6.28
CA GLU A 465 2.35 7.57 -5.74
C GLU A 465 2.82 9.02 -5.87
N ASN A 466 3.60 9.49 -4.89
CA ASN A 466 4.35 10.75 -4.99
C ASN A 466 5.69 10.55 -5.72
N ILE A 467 6.01 11.48 -6.62
CA ILE A 467 7.25 11.52 -7.39
C ILE A 467 7.81 12.95 -7.36
N PHE A 468 8.04 13.48 -6.16
CA PHE A 468 8.56 14.83 -5.92
C PHE A 468 7.76 15.93 -6.66
N ASP A 469 6.43 15.81 -6.65
CA ASP A 469 5.57 16.55 -7.60
C ASP A 469 5.44 18.05 -7.33
N ASP A 470 5.63 18.47 -6.09
CA ASP A 470 5.48 19.86 -5.64
C ASP A 470 6.53 20.24 -4.57
N ASP A 471 6.36 21.44 -3.98
CA ASP A 471 7.28 22.02 -3.01
C ASP A 471 7.46 21.17 -1.73
N ARG A 472 6.51 20.26 -1.44
CA ARG A 472 6.62 19.32 -0.31
C ARG A 472 7.66 18.24 -0.58
N ARG A 473 7.99 17.99 -1.86
CA ARG A 473 8.99 16.99 -2.31
C ARG A 473 8.75 15.60 -1.72
N LEU A 474 7.49 15.20 -1.60
CA LEU A 474 7.11 13.87 -1.13
C LEU A 474 7.51 12.81 -2.16
N PHE A 475 7.80 11.61 -1.68
CA PHE A 475 8.14 10.45 -2.49
C PHE A 475 7.50 9.20 -1.90
N LEU A 476 7.17 8.23 -2.75
CA LEU A 476 6.41 7.02 -2.41
C LEU A 476 4.97 7.30 -1.93
N HIS A 477 4.41 6.33 -1.24
CA HIS A 477 3.07 6.28 -0.67
C HIS A 477 3.14 5.73 0.78
N ALA A 478 2.00 5.46 1.41
CA ALA A 478 1.88 4.96 2.79
C ALA A 478 2.30 5.95 3.89
N ALA A 479 2.41 7.25 3.58
CA ALA A 479 2.53 8.27 4.61
C ALA A 479 1.18 8.41 5.38
N PRO A 480 1.19 8.71 6.69
CA PRO A 480 -0.04 8.88 7.47
C PRO A 480 -0.97 9.98 6.95
N LYS A 481 -0.39 11.00 6.32
CA LYS A 481 -1.11 11.97 5.50
C LYS A 481 -0.85 11.66 4.04
N ALA A 482 -1.92 11.58 3.26
CA ALA A 482 -1.84 11.26 1.84
C ALA A 482 -1.82 12.54 0.99
N SER A 483 -1.23 12.47 -0.20
CA SER A 483 -1.38 13.51 -1.22
C SER A 483 -2.49 13.18 -2.21
N ASP A 484 -2.88 14.17 -3.04
CA ASP A 484 -3.76 13.92 -4.18
C ASP A 484 -3.17 12.92 -5.17
N TYR A 485 -1.83 12.84 -5.28
CA TYR A 485 -1.15 11.90 -6.16
C TYR A 485 -1.25 10.45 -5.68
N GLU A 486 -1.40 10.23 -4.38
CA GLU A 486 -1.62 8.91 -3.78
C GLU A 486 -3.08 8.47 -3.86
N LEU A 487 -4.02 9.40 -3.83
CA LEU A 487 -5.45 9.09 -3.71
C LEU A 487 -6.18 9.03 -5.05
N HIS A 488 -5.80 9.85 -6.04
CA HIS A 488 -6.46 9.82 -7.34
C HIS A 488 -5.91 8.70 -8.23
N VAL A 489 -6.75 7.71 -8.51
CA VAL A 489 -6.40 6.47 -9.22
C VAL A 489 -7.21 6.31 -10.50
N PRO A 490 -6.70 5.61 -11.54
CA PRO A 490 -7.48 5.31 -12.73
C PRO A 490 -8.64 4.36 -12.38
N PHE A 491 -9.83 4.61 -12.93
CA PHE A 491 -10.95 3.69 -12.89
C PHE A 491 -11.55 3.56 -14.30
N ILE A 492 -11.34 2.41 -14.94
CA ILE A 492 -11.64 2.19 -16.35
C ILE A 492 -12.50 0.94 -16.49
N ILE A 493 -13.59 1.05 -17.24
CA ILE A 493 -14.45 -0.08 -17.59
C ILE A 493 -14.44 -0.24 -19.10
N TRP A 494 -14.32 -1.49 -19.56
CA TRP A 494 -14.48 -1.86 -20.95
C TRP A 494 -15.65 -2.84 -21.09
N THR A 495 -16.50 -2.66 -22.09
CA THR A 495 -17.57 -3.60 -22.43
C THR A 495 -17.46 -4.07 -23.87
N SER A 496 -17.67 -5.36 -24.11
CA SER A 496 -17.68 -5.94 -25.44
C SER A 496 -18.88 -5.47 -26.27
N SER A 497 -18.82 -5.72 -27.58
CA SER A 497 -19.92 -5.40 -28.49
C SER A 497 -21.18 -6.20 -28.19
N GLY A 498 -21.03 -7.47 -27.78
CA GLY A 498 -22.12 -8.34 -27.35
C GLY A 498 -22.70 -7.89 -26.01
N TYR A 499 -21.87 -7.46 -25.06
CA TYR A 499 -22.35 -6.89 -23.80
C TYR A 499 -23.22 -5.66 -24.05
N GLY A 500 -22.77 -4.73 -24.90
CA GLY A 500 -23.53 -3.51 -25.23
C GLY A 500 -24.87 -3.79 -25.94
N LYS A 501 -24.96 -4.86 -26.73
CA LYS A 501 -26.22 -5.30 -27.38
C LYS A 501 -27.17 -5.96 -26.40
N GLN A 502 -26.65 -6.78 -25.50
CA GLN A 502 -27.44 -7.54 -24.53
C GLN A 502 -27.94 -6.65 -23.39
N TYR A 503 -27.11 -5.70 -22.92
CA TYR A 503 -27.36 -4.84 -21.76
C TYR A 503 -27.22 -3.34 -22.09
N PRO A 504 -27.98 -2.79 -23.05
CA PRO A 504 -27.85 -1.39 -23.47
C PRO A 504 -28.18 -0.39 -22.35
N GLY A 505 -29.03 -0.76 -21.39
CA GLY A 505 -29.34 0.05 -20.21
C GLY A 505 -28.12 0.27 -19.32
N ILE A 506 -27.40 -0.81 -18.99
CA ILE A 506 -26.16 -0.73 -18.18
C ILE A 506 -25.11 0.12 -18.91
N LEU A 507 -24.93 -0.09 -20.21
CA LEU A 507 -23.97 0.70 -21.00
C LEU A 507 -24.30 2.20 -20.99
N LYS A 508 -25.59 2.54 -21.11
CA LYS A 508 -26.06 3.93 -21.03
C LYS A 508 -25.80 4.52 -19.65
N THR A 509 -26.06 3.77 -18.58
CA THR A 509 -25.82 4.18 -17.19
C THR A 509 -24.33 4.43 -16.93
N LEU A 510 -23.46 3.49 -17.29
CA LEU A 510 -22.00 3.65 -17.19
C LEU A 510 -21.51 4.90 -17.92
N SER A 511 -21.99 5.11 -19.15
CA SER A 511 -21.63 6.28 -19.95
C SER A 511 -22.14 7.59 -19.33
N GLY A 512 -23.31 7.57 -18.70
CA GLY A 512 -23.92 8.71 -18.01
C GLY A 512 -23.22 9.08 -16.70
N HIS A 513 -22.62 8.11 -16.01
CA HIS A 513 -21.90 8.31 -14.74
C HIS A 513 -20.41 8.58 -14.91
N ARG A 514 -19.86 8.51 -16.12
CA ARG A 514 -18.41 8.66 -16.36
C ARG A 514 -17.78 9.92 -15.75
N THR A 515 -18.54 11.02 -15.60
CA THR A 515 -18.07 12.30 -15.06
C THR A 515 -18.35 12.49 -13.58
N GLN A 516 -18.98 11.52 -12.92
CA GLN A 516 -19.28 11.59 -11.51
C GLN A 516 -18.08 11.13 -10.68
N GLN A 517 -17.96 11.69 -9.48
CA GLN A 517 -16.98 11.25 -8.49
C GLN A 517 -17.19 9.77 -8.12
N VAL A 518 -16.10 9.00 -8.01
CA VAL A 518 -16.10 7.58 -7.63
C VAL A 518 -15.10 7.32 -6.50
N GLN A 519 -15.51 6.58 -5.45
CA GLN A 519 -14.57 5.96 -4.52
C GLN A 519 -14.33 4.52 -4.94
N THR A 520 -13.15 4.21 -5.48
CA THR A 520 -12.85 2.92 -6.14
C THR A 520 -12.91 1.75 -5.16
N SER A 521 -12.34 1.89 -3.96
CA SER A 521 -12.38 0.88 -2.90
C SER A 521 -13.79 0.49 -2.48
N LEU A 522 -14.74 1.44 -2.54
CA LEU A 522 -16.17 1.18 -2.28
C LEU A 522 -16.91 0.67 -3.52
N SER A 523 -16.63 1.27 -4.68
CA SER A 523 -17.49 1.13 -5.87
C SER A 523 -17.12 -0.07 -6.73
N ALA A 524 -15.86 -0.52 -6.72
CA ALA A 524 -15.38 -1.59 -7.62
C ALA A 524 -16.14 -2.90 -7.41
N PHE A 525 -16.31 -3.32 -6.15
CA PHE A 525 -17.05 -4.54 -5.80
C PHE A 525 -18.50 -4.49 -6.30
N HIS A 526 -19.24 -3.44 -5.95
CA HIS A 526 -20.65 -3.29 -6.32
C HIS A 526 -20.84 -3.09 -7.84
N THR A 527 -19.90 -2.42 -8.49
CA THR A 527 -19.89 -2.22 -9.94
C THR A 527 -19.66 -3.53 -10.67
N MET A 528 -18.68 -4.31 -10.26
CA MET A 528 -18.36 -5.59 -10.89
C MET A 528 -19.48 -6.62 -10.71
N LEU A 529 -20.11 -6.70 -9.53
CA LEU A 529 -21.32 -7.51 -9.34
C LEU A 529 -22.49 -7.05 -10.22
N GLY A 530 -22.66 -5.74 -10.40
CA GLY A 530 -23.67 -5.17 -11.29
C GLY A 530 -23.43 -5.53 -12.76
N ILE A 531 -22.19 -5.39 -13.23
CA ILE A 531 -21.79 -5.73 -14.59
C ILE A 531 -21.98 -7.23 -14.85
N GLY A 532 -21.65 -8.08 -13.88
CA GLY A 532 -21.78 -9.53 -13.97
C GLY A 532 -23.19 -10.09 -13.74
N GLY A 533 -24.19 -9.22 -13.49
CA GLY A 533 -25.56 -9.66 -13.19
C GLY A 533 -25.65 -10.53 -11.95
N ILE A 534 -24.89 -10.21 -10.89
CA ILE A 534 -24.89 -10.94 -9.63
C ILE A 534 -25.89 -10.30 -8.67
N LEU A 535 -26.84 -11.10 -8.17
CA LEU A 535 -27.77 -10.75 -7.11
C LEU A 535 -27.31 -11.32 -5.78
N THR A 536 -27.21 -10.44 -4.79
CA THR A 536 -26.96 -10.78 -3.40
C THR A 536 -27.41 -9.60 -2.54
N ARG A 537 -27.78 -9.86 -1.28
CA ARG A 537 -28.12 -8.80 -0.31
C ARG A 537 -26.95 -7.85 -0.02
N TYR A 538 -25.72 -8.28 -0.29
CA TYR A 538 -24.51 -7.49 -0.05
C TYR A 538 -24.19 -6.52 -1.19
N ARG A 539 -24.84 -6.66 -2.36
CA ARG A 539 -24.69 -5.70 -3.45
C ARG A 539 -25.53 -4.46 -3.14
N GLN A 540 -24.87 -3.30 -3.03
CA GLN A 540 -25.52 -2.02 -2.83
C GLN A 540 -25.49 -1.20 -4.13
N ASP A 541 -26.61 -1.18 -4.84
CA ASP A 541 -26.74 -0.50 -6.14
C ASP A 541 -26.37 1.00 -6.09
N LYS A 542 -26.57 1.68 -4.96
CA LYS A 542 -26.19 3.08 -4.78
C LYS A 542 -24.68 3.35 -4.91
N TYR A 543 -23.85 2.32 -4.79
CA TYR A 543 -22.40 2.38 -4.90
C TYR A 543 -21.87 1.77 -6.21
N SER A 544 -22.76 1.36 -7.12
CA SER A 544 -22.40 0.74 -8.40
C SER A 544 -22.55 1.75 -9.54
N VAL A 545 -21.46 2.16 -10.20
CA VAL A 545 -21.56 3.10 -11.34
C VAL A 545 -22.34 2.52 -12.53
N ALA A 546 -22.56 1.20 -12.53
CA ALA A 546 -23.39 0.48 -13.49
C ALA A 546 -24.90 0.54 -13.18
N SER A 547 -25.31 1.13 -12.06
CA SER A 547 -26.71 1.22 -11.62
C SER A 547 -27.26 2.64 -11.68
N GLU A 548 -28.51 2.81 -12.11
CA GLU A 548 -29.20 4.11 -12.15
C GLU A 548 -29.38 4.74 -10.75
N LYS A 549 -29.21 3.96 -9.68
CA LYS A 549 -29.30 4.43 -8.29
C LYS A 549 -28.00 5.04 -7.78
N TYR A 550 -26.93 4.98 -8.57
CA TYR A 550 -25.63 5.50 -8.19
C TYR A 550 -25.71 6.99 -7.89
N HIS A 551 -25.03 7.40 -6.83
CA HIS A 551 -24.79 8.80 -6.52
C HIS A 551 -23.45 8.95 -5.81
N PRO A 552 -22.70 10.04 -6.07
CA PRO A 552 -21.52 10.36 -5.29
C PRO A 552 -21.81 10.40 -3.80
N VAL A 553 -20.86 9.88 -3.03
CA VAL A 553 -20.90 9.83 -1.57
C VAL A 553 -19.79 10.69 -1.00
N LYS A 554 -19.87 11.01 0.29
CA LYS A 554 -18.78 11.69 0.98
C LYS A 554 -17.49 10.87 0.88
N LEU A 555 -16.40 11.53 0.54
CA LEU A 555 -15.07 10.91 0.44
C LEU A 555 -14.53 10.58 1.84
N PHE A 556 -14.20 9.30 2.04
CA PHE A 556 -13.57 8.80 3.25
C PHE A 556 -12.20 8.19 2.94
N TYR A 557 -11.33 8.24 3.92
CA TYR A 557 -10.02 7.62 3.92
C TYR A 557 -9.90 6.76 5.17
N LEU A 558 -9.34 5.57 5.02
CA LEU A 558 -9.05 4.64 6.12
C LEU A 558 -7.66 4.97 6.65
N ASP A 559 -7.58 5.57 7.83
CA ASP A 559 -6.31 5.94 8.45
C ASP A 559 -5.49 4.72 8.91
N ASP A 560 -4.26 4.95 9.39
CA ASP A 560 -3.39 3.89 9.88
C ASP A 560 -3.93 3.20 11.14
N HIS A 561 -4.92 3.77 11.81
CA HIS A 561 -5.65 3.19 12.95
C HIS A 561 -6.97 2.50 12.55
N ASP A 562 -7.16 2.25 11.25
CA ASP A 562 -8.36 1.61 10.65
C ASP A 562 -9.65 2.38 10.93
N LYS A 563 -9.57 3.71 10.96
CA LYS A 563 -10.72 4.59 11.14
C LYS A 563 -11.02 5.34 9.87
N ALA A 564 -12.30 5.33 9.50
CA ALA A 564 -12.82 6.24 8.49
C ALA A 564 -12.71 7.68 8.97
N ILE A 565 -11.93 8.47 8.25
CA ILE A 565 -11.87 9.93 8.38
C ILE A 565 -12.26 10.59 7.06
N PRO A 566 -12.81 11.82 7.07
CA PRO A 566 -13.04 12.55 5.82
C PRO A 566 -11.74 12.67 5.02
N GLN A 567 -11.77 12.38 3.72
CA GLN A 567 -10.56 12.35 2.89
C GLN A 567 -9.84 13.72 2.87
N GLU A 568 -10.58 14.83 2.99
CA GLU A 568 -10.02 16.18 3.12
C GLU A 568 -9.14 16.35 4.37
N THR A 569 -9.46 15.64 5.46
CA THR A 569 -8.67 15.64 6.71
C THR A 569 -7.42 14.76 6.62
N ALA A 570 -7.44 13.77 5.73
CA ALA A 570 -6.30 12.87 5.48
C ALA A 570 -5.24 13.50 4.58
N LYS A 571 -5.57 14.59 3.87
CA LYS A 571 -4.68 15.28 2.95
C LYS A 571 -3.80 16.32 3.66
N TYR A 572 -2.61 16.56 3.09
CA TYR A 572 -1.67 17.61 3.52
C TYR A 572 -2.18 19.03 3.35
#